data_AF-A0A096AGJ5-F1
#
_entry.id   AF-A0A096AGJ5-F1
#
_cell.length_a   1.000
_cell.length_b   1.000
_cell.length_c   1.000
_cell.angle_alpha   90.00
_cell.angle_beta   90.00
_cell.angle_gamma   90.00
#
_symmetry.space_group_name_H-M   'P 1'
#
loop_
_entity.id
_entity.type
_entity.pdbx_description
1 polymer ?
#
loop_
_entity_poly.entity_id
_entity_poly.type
_entity_poly.pdbx_seq_one_letter_code
_entity_poly.pdbx_strand_id
1 'polypeptide(L)'
;MADLSVKINNLQLKNPVMTASGTFGYGLEFADFVPLEEIGGIIVKGTTLEPREGNDYPRMVETPQGMLNCVGLQNKGVDYFIKHIYPQIKDIDTNMIVNVSGNSPETYAETAEKLDALEGIPAIEVNISCPNVKEGGMSFGVTCSGAASIVKAVRQHYHKTMIVKLSPNVTDIASIARACEDEGADSVSLINTLMGMAIDIECRRPKLSIRTGGLSGPAVKPVAVRMVNDVAKAVKIPVIGLGGISTAEDAIEFLMAGATAVQIGTANFLDPQVTIKVRDGINDWLDRHGCKSVTEIINCLA
;
A
#
# COMPACT_ATOMS: atom_id res chain seq x y z
N MET A 1 -4.83 -9.20 26.65
CA MET A 1 -5.21 -8.66 25.34
C MET A 1 -4.99 -7.17 25.39
N ALA A 2 -3.93 -6.75 24.70
CA ALA A 2 -3.58 -5.36 24.50
C ALA A 2 -4.59 -4.69 23.55
N ASP A 3 -4.74 -3.38 23.68
CA ASP A 3 -5.48 -2.58 22.71
C ASP A 3 -4.66 -2.44 21.42
N LEU A 4 -5.13 -3.07 20.34
CA LEU A 4 -4.51 -3.00 19.02
C LEU A 4 -5.00 -1.80 18.19
N SER A 5 -5.99 -1.05 18.67
CA SER A 5 -6.60 0.00 17.86
C SER A 5 -5.61 1.13 17.56
N VAL A 6 -5.63 1.64 16.32
CA VAL A 6 -4.78 2.76 15.88
C VAL A 6 -5.57 3.71 14.99
N LYS A 7 -5.07 4.94 14.83
CA LYS A 7 -5.70 5.97 14.00
C LYS A 7 -4.78 6.44 12.90
N ILE A 8 -5.30 6.47 11.68
CA ILE A 8 -4.67 7.13 10.53
C ILE A 8 -5.44 8.44 10.30
N ASN A 9 -5.01 9.50 10.97
CA ASN A 9 -5.75 10.76 11.09
C ASN A 9 -7.19 10.49 11.61
N ASN A 10 -8.22 10.70 10.78
CA ASN A 10 -9.62 10.45 11.13
C ASN A 10 -10.08 9.00 10.89
N LEU A 11 -9.25 8.16 10.25
CA LEU A 11 -9.58 6.76 9.98
C LEU A 11 -9.22 5.88 11.18
N GLN A 12 -10.23 5.33 11.85
CA GLN A 12 -10.05 4.38 12.95
C GLN A 12 -9.82 2.97 12.40
N LEU A 13 -8.73 2.33 12.81
CA LEU A 13 -8.47 0.91 12.54
C LEU A 13 -8.66 0.12 13.84
N LYS A 14 -9.29 -1.06 13.73
CA LYS A 14 -9.48 -1.98 14.88
C LYS A 14 -8.19 -2.67 15.31
N ASN A 15 -7.24 -2.79 14.39
CA ASN A 15 -5.88 -3.28 14.60
C ASN A 15 -4.95 -2.65 13.54
N PRO A 16 -3.62 -2.70 13.69
CA PRO A 16 -2.71 -2.01 12.78
C PRO A 16 -2.45 -2.76 11.47
N VAL A 17 -3.04 -3.94 11.25
CA VAL A 17 -2.69 -4.81 10.13
C VAL A 17 -3.67 -4.64 8.96
N MET A 18 -3.11 -4.34 7.79
CA MET A 18 -3.85 -4.10 6.56
C MET A 18 -3.32 -4.98 5.40
N THR A 19 -4.08 -5.11 4.32
CA THR A 19 -3.62 -5.82 3.10
C THR A 19 -3.13 -4.83 2.05
N ALA A 20 -1.97 -5.10 1.44
CA ALA A 20 -1.42 -4.22 0.41
C ALA A 20 -2.13 -4.40 -0.95
N SER A 21 -2.40 -3.28 -1.63
CA SER A 21 -3.05 -3.28 -2.94
C SER A 21 -2.36 -4.18 -3.97
N GLY A 22 -3.15 -4.84 -4.80
CA GLY A 22 -2.68 -5.71 -5.87
C GLY A 22 -2.36 -7.16 -5.44
N THR A 23 -2.40 -7.45 -4.14
CA THR A 23 -2.13 -8.80 -3.60
C THR A 23 -3.32 -9.46 -2.91
N PHE A 24 -4.43 -8.72 -2.80
CA PHE A 24 -5.63 -9.16 -2.07
C PHE A 24 -6.94 -8.92 -2.85
N GLY A 25 -6.85 -8.72 -4.17
CA GLY A 25 -8.02 -8.50 -5.03
C GLY A 25 -8.91 -7.35 -4.57
N TYR A 26 -10.20 -7.64 -4.40
CA TYR A 26 -11.19 -6.76 -3.77
C TYR A 26 -11.59 -7.27 -2.37
N GLY A 27 -10.80 -8.16 -1.78
CA GLY A 27 -11.06 -8.82 -0.50
C GLY A 27 -11.91 -10.10 -0.64
N LEU A 28 -12.94 -10.06 -1.50
CA LEU A 28 -13.89 -11.17 -1.68
C LEU A 28 -13.22 -12.48 -2.11
N GLU A 29 -12.13 -12.43 -2.87
CA GLU A 29 -11.38 -13.61 -3.31
C GLU A 29 -10.72 -14.37 -2.15
N PHE A 30 -10.58 -13.72 -0.98
CA PHE A 30 -9.97 -14.29 0.23
C PHE A 30 -10.99 -14.63 1.32
N ALA A 31 -12.29 -14.34 1.11
CA ALA A 31 -13.33 -14.51 2.12
C ALA A 31 -13.50 -15.96 2.61
N ASP A 32 -13.17 -16.95 1.78
CA ASP A 32 -13.19 -18.38 2.16
C ASP A 32 -12.03 -18.78 3.08
N PHE A 33 -10.99 -17.95 3.18
CA PHE A 33 -9.76 -18.27 3.92
C PHE A 33 -9.57 -17.42 5.18
N VAL A 34 -10.10 -16.20 5.18
CA VAL A 34 -9.97 -15.26 6.29
C VAL A 34 -11.27 -14.50 6.58
N PRO A 35 -11.61 -14.27 7.87
CA PRO A 35 -12.66 -13.32 8.23
C PRO A 35 -12.22 -11.90 7.88
N LEU A 36 -12.86 -11.29 6.88
CA LEU A 36 -12.46 -9.97 6.37
C LEU A 36 -12.69 -8.87 7.39
N GLU A 37 -13.73 -9.01 8.21
CA GLU A 37 -14.09 -8.14 9.33
C GLU A 37 -13.02 -8.09 10.43
N GLU A 38 -12.10 -9.06 10.47
CA GLU A 38 -11.05 -9.14 11.47
C GLU A 38 -9.78 -8.37 11.07
N ILE A 39 -9.70 -7.89 9.82
CA ILE A 39 -8.58 -7.13 9.27
C ILE A 39 -8.76 -5.64 9.59
N GLY A 40 -7.68 -4.93 9.93
CA GLY A 40 -7.71 -3.49 10.25
C GLY A 40 -8.15 -2.61 9.07
N GLY A 41 -7.73 -2.97 7.86
CA GLY A 41 -8.23 -2.41 6.61
C GLY A 41 -7.75 -3.18 5.38
N ILE A 42 -8.52 -3.11 4.30
CA ILE A 42 -8.23 -3.80 3.04
C ILE A 42 -8.01 -2.74 1.96
N ILE A 43 -6.77 -2.61 1.50
CA ILE A 43 -6.49 -1.78 0.33
C ILE A 43 -6.76 -2.60 -0.92
N VAL A 44 -7.89 -2.33 -1.57
CA VAL A 44 -8.29 -3.04 -2.77
C VAL A 44 -7.40 -2.71 -3.97
N LYS A 45 -7.55 -3.50 -5.02
CA LYS A 45 -6.82 -3.37 -6.27
C LYS A 45 -6.85 -1.94 -6.86
N GLY A 46 -5.71 -1.52 -7.39
CA GLY A 46 -5.53 -0.24 -8.07
C GLY A 46 -6.62 0.03 -9.12
N THR A 47 -7.29 1.16 -8.95
CA THR A 47 -8.39 1.64 -9.77
C THR A 47 -7.93 2.88 -10.54
N THR A 48 -8.19 2.90 -11.84
CA THR A 48 -7.93 4.04 -12.72
C THR A 48 -9.24 4.61 -13.24
N LEU A 49 -9.21 5.82 -13.80
CA LEU A 49 -10.37 6.43 -14.42
C LEU A 49 -10.99 5.50 -15.48
N GLU A 50 -10.16 5.08 -16.44
CA GLU A 50 -10.54 4.17 -17.51
C GLU A 50 -10.04 2.73 -17.26
N PRO A 51 -10.69 1.70 -17.84
CA PRO A 51 -10.23 0.32 -17.79
C PRO A 51 -8.82 0.15 -18.38
N ARG A 52 -8.08 -0.83 -17.86
CA ARG A 52 -6.74 -1.20 -18.34
C ARG A 52 -6.58 -2.70 -18.42
N GLU A 53 -6.04 -3.19 -19.53
CA GLU A 53 -5.73 -4.61 -19.72
C GLU A 53 -4.44 -5.05 -18.99
N GLY A 54 -3.55 -4.10 -18.69
CA GLY A 54 -2.22 -4.35 -18.15
C GLY A 54 -1.17 -4.64 -19.22
N ASN A 55 0.03 -5.06 -18.80
CA ASN A 55 1.14 -5.38 -19.72
C ASN A 55 0.99 -6.77 -20.35
N ASP A 56 1.79 -7.12 -21.35
CA ASP A 56 1.79 -8.49 -21.86
C ASP A 56 2.34 -9.51 -20.84
N TYR A 57 2.09 -10.79 -21.09
CA TYR A 57 2.70 -11.89 -20.32
C TYR A 57 4.10 -12.23 -20.85
N PRO A 58 5.03 -12.76 -20.01
CA PRO A 58 4.89 -13.05 -18.58
C PRO A 58 4.95 -11.80 -17.69
N ARG A 59 4.11 -11.77 -16.64
CA ARG A 59 3.97 -10.63 -15.72
C ARG A 59 4.63 -10.82 -14.36
N MET A 60 5.09 -12.03 -14.04
CA MET A 60 5.59 -12.38 -12.72
C MET A 60 6.76 -13.34 -12.85
N VAL A 61 7.73 -13.22 -11.97
CA VAL A 61 8.86 -14.15 -11.86
C VAL A 61 9.36 -14.17 -10.41
N GLU A 62 9.68 -15.35 -9.90
CA GLU A 62 10.25 -15.51 -8.56
C GLU A 62 11.70 -15.02 -8.51
N THR A 63 12.10 -14.48 -7.36
CA THR A 63 13.48 -14.13 -7.02
C THR A 63 13.84 -14.71 -5.66
N PRO A 64 15.12 -14.81 -5.29
CA PRO A 64 15.49 -15.17 -3.92
C PRO A 64 14.76 -14.27 -2.92
N GLN A 65 14.01 -14.89 -2.00
CA GLN A 65 13.25 -14.18 -0.95
C GLN A 65 12.27 -13.12 -1.50
N GLY A 66 11.70 -13.32 -2.69
CA GLY A 66 10.78 -12.35 -3.25
C GLY A 66 10.24 -12.70 -4.63
N MET A 67 9.68 -11.70 -5.29
CA MET A 67 9.22 -11.80 -6.66
C MET A 67 9.31 -10.46 -7.38
N LEU A 68 9.45 -10.51 -8.71
CA LEU A 68 9.22 -9.38 -9.59
C LEU A 68 7.82 -9.46 -10.20
N ASN A 69 7.17 -8.30 -10.34
CA ASN A 69 5.91 -8.20 -11.10
C ASN A 69 5.91 -7.00 -12.07
N CYS A 70 5.24 -7.15 -13.20
CA CYS A 70 4.99 -6.08 -14.15
C CYS A 70 3.53 -6.09 -14.63
N VAL A 71 2.56 -6.15 -13.72
CA VAL A 71 1.12 -6.29 -14.06
C VAL A 71 0.60 -5.16 -14.97
N GLY A 72 1.08 -3.93 -14.79
CA GLY A 72 0.67 -2.78 -15.61
C GLY A 72 -0.68 -2.18 -15.24
N LEU A 73 -1.07 -2.30 -13.97
CA LEU A 73 -2.34 -1.77 -13.42
C LEU A 73 -3.59 -2.33 -14.13
N GLN A 74 -3.61 -3.62 -14.49
CA GLN A 74 -4.82 -4.23 -15.08
C GLN A 74 -6.03 -4.04 -14.16
N ASN A 75 -7.07 -3.33 -14.58
CA ASN A 75 -8.29 -3.10 -13.79
C ASN A 75 -9.47 -2.73 -14.70
N LYS A 76 -10.69 -2.73 -14.16
CA LYS A 76 -11.91 -2.48 -14.94
C LYS A 76 -12.40 -1.02 -14.91
N GLY A 77 -11.63 -0.10 -14.36
CA GLY A 77 -11.97 1.31 -14.23
C GLY A 77 -12.86 1.62 -13.03
N VAL A 78 -12.91 2.89 -12.65
CA VAL A 78 -13.64 3.38 -11.47
C VAL A 78 -15.15 3.21 -11.60
N ASP A 79 -15.70 3.38 -12.80
CA ASP A 79 -17.15 3.21 -13.03
C ASP A 79 -17.59 1.76 -12.84
N TYR A 80 -16.75 0.80 -13.25
CA TYR A 80 -17.01 -0.62 -12.97
C TYR A 80 -16.93 -0.91 -11.47
N PHE A 81 -15.92 -0.35 -10.78
CA PHE A 81 -15.80 -0.50 -9.33
C PHE A 81 -17.06 0.00 -8.61
N ILE A 82 -17.51 1.21 -8.91
CA ILE A 82 -18.71 1.83 -8.32
C ILE A 82 -19.96 0.99 -8.58
N LYS A 83 -20.14 0.53 -9.83
CA LYS A 83 -21.37 -0.16 -10.23
C LYS A 83 -21.43 -1.62 -9.79
N HIS A 84 -20.29 -2.31 -9.75
CA HIS A 84 -20.26 -3.77 -9.61
C HIS A 84 -19.54 -4.26 -8.36
N ILE A 85 -18.48 -3.60 -7.90
CA ILE A 85 -17.68 -4.07 -6.77
C ILE A 85 -18.14 -3.42 -5.46
N TYR A 86 -18.29 -2.09 -5.44
CA TYR A 86 -18.68 -1.33 -4.27
C TYR A 86 -19.95 -1.88 -3.58
N PRO A 87 -21.04 -2.25 -4.28
CA PRO A 87 -22.22 -2.81 -3.65
C PRO A 87 -22.00 -4.12 -2.90
N GLN A 88 -20.93 -4.87 -3.24
CA GLN A 88 -20.61 -6.15 -2.62
C GLN A 88 -19.73 -6.00 -1.37
N ILE A 89 -18.93 -4.93 -1.28
CA ILE A 89 -17.91 -4.78 -0.24
C ILE A 89 -18.26 -3.72 0.82
N LYS A 90 -19.18 -2.79 0.51
CA LYS A 90 -19.47 -1.61 1.35
C LYS A 90 -20.02 -1.94 2.75
N ASP A 91 -20.66 -3.09 2.90
CA ASP A 91 -21.34 -3.50 4.14
C ASP A 91 -20.47 -4.49 4.97
N ILE A 92 -19.26 -4.81 4.52
CA ILE A 92 -18.31 -5.61 5.29
C ILE A 92 -17.73 -4.74 6.40
N ASP A 93 -17.73 -5.22 7.65
CA ASP A 93 -17.24 -4.49 8.82
C ASP A 93 -15.69 -4.41 8.86
N THR A 94 -15.10 -3.75 7.86
CA THR A 94 -13.68 -3.38 7.83
C THR A 94 -13.51 -2.12 6.98
N ASN A 95 -12.35 -1.48 7.08
CA ASN A 95 -12.04 -0.30 6.28
C ASN A 95 -11.65 -0.72 4.85
N MET A 96 -12.60 -0.63 3.92
CA MET A 96 -12.34 -0.79 2.49
C MET A 96 -11.72 0.47 1.91
N ILE A 97 -10.45 0.39 1.48
CA ILE A 97 -9.67 1.52 0.99
C ILE A 97 -9.37 1.31 -0.49
N VAL A 98 -9.68 2.30 -1.33
CA VAL A 98 -9.44 2.17 -2.77
C VAL A 98 -8.05 2.69 -3.12
N ASN A 99 -7.21 1.83 -3.70
CA ASN A 99 -5.96 2.28 -4.30
C ASN A 99 -6.27 3.02 -5.61
N VAL A 100 -5.83 4.27 -5.73
CA VAL A 100 -6.07 5.13 -6.91
C VAL A 100 -4.78 5.26 -7.71
N SER A 101 -4.86 5.05 -9.01
CA SER A 101 -3.74 5.23 -9.95
C SER A 101 -4.21 6.03 -11.17
N GLY A 102 -3.27 6.70 -11.84
CA GLY A 102 -3.54 7.55 -13.00
C GLY A 102 -2.27 7.89 -13.77
N ASN A 103 -2.43 8.58 -14.90
CA ASN A 103 -1.32 9.01 -15.77
C ASN A 103 -1.05 10.53 -15.69
N SER A 104 -1.98 11.31 -15.13
CA SER A 104 -1.86 12.77 -14.97
C SER A 104 -2.61 13.24 -13.72
N PRO A 105 -2.27 14.40 -13.12
CA PRO A 105 -2.97 14.96 -11.97
C PRO A 105 -4.50 15.00 -12.15
N GLU A 106 -4.97 15.32 -13.36
CA GLU A 106 -6.38 15.40 -13.71
C GLU A 106 -7.06 14.03 -13.60
N THR A 107 -6.45 12.98 -14.18
CA THR A 107 -7.01 11.62 -14.10
C THR A 107 -7.03 11.07 -12.67
N TYR A 108 -6.06 11.46 -11.83
CA TYR A 108 -6.09 11.12 -10.40
C TYR A 108 -7.24 11.84 -9.69
N ALA A 109 -7.39 13.15 -9.93
CA ALA A 109 -8.43 13.97 -9.33
C ALA A 109 -9.84 13.50 -9.72
N GLU A 110 -10.10 13.25 -11.01
CA GLU A 110 -11.40 12.75 -11.49
C GLU A 110 -11.73 11.36 -10.92
N THR A 111 -10.74 10.47 -10.82
CA THR A 111 -10.94 9.15 -10.21
C THR A 111 -11.30 9.31 -8.72
N ALA A 112 -10.60 10.20 -8.02
CA ALA A 112 -10.84 10.44 -6.61
C ALA A 112 -12.19 11.12 -6.36
N GLU A 113 -12.61 12.08 -7.19
CA GLU A 113 -13.92 12.73 -7.11
C GLU A 113 -15.06 11.73 -7.16
N LYS A 114 -15.00 10.78 -8.12
CA LYS A 114 -16.00 9.71 -8.23
C LYS A 114 -16.07 8.82 -6.99
N LEU A 115 -14.92 8.61 -6.32
CA LEU A 115 -14.83 7.81 -5.08
C LEU A 115 -15.24 8.60 -3.83
N ASP A 116 -15.07 9.92 -3.83
CA ASP A 116 -15.48 10.81 -2.73
C ASP A 116 -16.99 10.70 -2.47
N ALA A 117 -17.79 10.50 -3.54
CA ALA A 117 -19.23 10.29 -3.46
C ALA A 117 -19.67 8.98 -2.78
N LEU A 118 -18.76 8.02 -2.56
CA LEU A 118 -19.09 6.72 -1.95
C LEU A 118 -18.96 6.74 -0.43
N GLU A 119 -20.06 6.81 0.32
CA GLU A 119 -20.03 6.87 1.79
C GLU A 119 -19.28 5.71 2.45
N GLY A 120 -19.42 4.50 1.89
CA GLY A 120 -18.75 3.28 2.39
C GLY A 120 -17.26 3.15 2.04
N ILE A 121 -16.66 4.16 1.40
CA ILE A 121 -15.22 4.25 1.17
C ILE A 121 -14.67 5.39 2.03
N PRO A 122 -14.11 5.10 3.23
CA PRO A 122 -13.64 6.12 4.16
C PRO A 122 -12.28 6.71 3.78
N ALA A 123 -11.50 6.03 2.94
CA ALA A 123 -10.17 6.45 2.54
C ALA A 123 -9.79 5.98 1.13
N ILE A 124 -8.83 6.68 0.53
CA ILE A 124 -8.10 6.24 -0.67
C ILE A 124 -6.60 6.12 -0.39
N GLU A 125 -5.94 5.22 -1.12
CA GLU A 125 -4.48 5.15 -1.21
C GLU A 125 -4.04 5.62 -2.60
N VAL A 126 -3.55 6.86 -2.72
CA VAL A 126 -3.06 7.45 -3.97
C VAL A 126 -1.69 6.89 -4.30
N ASN A 127 -1.62 6.05 -5.33
CA ASN A 127 -0.41 5.39 -5.78
C ASN A 127 0.37 6.23 -6.79
N ILE A 128 1.26 7.09 -6.30
CA ILE A 128 2.14 7.91 -7.15
C ILE A 128 3.40 7.15 -7.62
N SER A 129 3.51 5.86 -7.31
CA SER A 129 4.74 5.10 -7.49
C SER A 129 4.77 4.20 -8.72
N CYS A 130 3.73 4.16 -9.56
CA CYS A 130 3.61 3.11 -10.58
C CYS A 130 4.74 3.17 -11.63
N PRO A 131 5.67 2.18 -11.66
CA PRO A 131 6.84 2.20 -12.53
C PRO A 131 6.58 1.69 -13.95
N ASN A 132 5.38 1.21 -14.22
CA ASN A 132 5.06 0.38 -15.39
C ASN A 132 4.18 1.08 -16.42
N VAL A 133 4.01 2.39 -16.33
CA VAL A 133 3.23 3.20 -17.29
C VAL A 133 4.17 3.95 -18.23
N LYS A 134 4.00 3.73 -19.54
CA LYS A 134 4.76 4.39 -20.62
C LYS A 134 4.57 5.92 -20.63
N GLU A 135 3.52 6.41 -19.98
CA GLU A 135 3.12 7.81 -19.89
C GLU A 135 3.18 8.33 -18.44
N GLY A 136 4.37 8.35 -17.84
CA GLY A 136 4.65 9.30 -16.75
C GLY A 136 4.41 8.88 -15.30
N GLY A 137 3.81 7.73 -14.97
CA GLY A 137 3.51 7.40 -13.55
C GLY A 137 4.71 7.40 -12.60
N MET A 138 5.87 6.84 -13.00
CA MET A 138 7.06 6.88 -12.15
C MET A 138 7.67 8.29 -12.04
N SER A 139 7.37 9.19 -12.98
CA SER A 139 7.93 10.55 -12.98
C SER A 139 7.37 11.43 -11.85
N PHE A 140 6.16 11.14 -11.38
CA PHE A 140 5.54 11.90 -10.30
C PHE A 140 6.11 11.51 -8.93
N GLY A 141 6.15 10.22 -8.61
CA GLY A 141 6.57 9.73 -7.29
C GLY A 141 8.07 9.74 -7.02
N VAL A 142 8.89 10.29 -7.91
CA VAL A 142 10.37 10.36 -7.75
C VAL A 142 10.90 11.79 -7.60
N THR A 143 10.03 12.79 -7.60
CA THR A 143 10.39 14.19 -7.37
C THR A 143 9.39 14.84 -6.43
N CYS A 144 9.83 15.81 -5.62
CA CYS A 144 8.92 16.53 -4.72
C CYS A 144 7.82 17.29 -5.49
N SER A 145 8.18 17.94 -6.61
CA SER A 145 7.23 18.69 -7.43
C SER A 145 6.20 17.78 -8.11
N GLY A 146 6.62 16.60 -8.58
CA GLY A 146 5.72 15.61 -9.15
C GLY A 146 4.76 15.02 -8.13
N ALA A 147 5.24 14.73 -6.92
CA ALA A 147 4.38 14.25 -5.84
C ALA A 147 3.38 15.32 -5.38
N ALA A 148 3.86 16.55 -5.16
CA ALA A 148 3.06 17.70 -4.75
C ALA A 148 1.92 18.00 -5.75
N SER A 149 2.19 17.95 -7.06
CA SER A 149 1.18 18.24 -8.08
C SER A 149 0.01 17.25 -8.06
N ILE A 150 0.30 15.95 -7.86
CA ILE A 150 -0.74 14.92 -7.75
C ILE A 150 -1.54 15.10 -6.46
N VAL A 151 -0.85 15.24 -5.32
CA VAL A 151 -1.50 15.36 -4.01
C VAL A 151 -2.43 16.57 -3.97
N LYS A 152 -1.95 17.72 -4.46
CA LYS A 152 -2.73 18.95 -4.56
C LYS A 152 -3.98 18.78 -5.42
N ALA A 153 -3.84 18.16 -6.59
CA ALA A 153 -4.96 17.94 -7.51
C ALA A 153 -6.01 17.00 -6.89
N VAL A 154 -5.59 15.90 -6.27
CA VAL A 154 -6.52 14.96 -5.61
C VAL A 154 -7.22 15.63 -4.43
N ARG A 155 -6.49 16.40 -3.62
CA ARG A 155 -7.05 17.06 -2.43
C ARG A 155 -8.13 18.08 -2.72
N GLN A 156 -8.14 18.68 -3.92
CA GLN A 156 -9.21 19.58 -4.36
C GLN A 156 -10.56 18.86 -4.60
N HIS A 157 -10.54 17.54 -4.81
CA HIS A 157 -11.72 16.76 -5.19
C HIS A 157 -12.05 15.62 -4.22
N TYR A 158 -11.14 15.27 -3.31
CA TYR A 158 -11.33 14.19 -2.33
C TYR A 158 -11.14 14.70 -0.91
N HIS A 159 -12.20 14.65 -0.12
CA HIS A 159 -12.31 15.33 1.18
C HIS A 159 -12.17 14.39 2.38
N LYS A 160 -12.12 13.08 2.15
CA LYS A 160 -11.87 12.07 3.18
C LYS A 160 -10.37 11.78 3.31
N THR A 161 -10.03 10.75 4.10
CA THR A 161 -8.64 10.37 4.36
C THR A 161 -7.90 9.96 3.09
N MET A 162 -6.83 10.68 2.76
CA MET A 162 -5.94 10.41 1.63
C MET A 162 -4.58 9.94 2.13
N ILE A 163 -4.28 8.68 1.83
CA ILE A 163 -2.99 8.05 2.08
C ILE A 163 -2.18 8.14 0.78
N VAL A 164 -0.95 8.65 0.82
CA VAL A 164 -0.10 8.74 -0.39
C VAL A 164 0.97 7.65 -0.38
N LYS A 165 0.97 6.76 -1.38
CA LYS A 165 1.89 5.62 -1.47
C LYS A 165 3.19 5.99 -2.18
N LEU A 166 4.30 5.95 -1.45
CA LEU A 166 5.60 6.45 -1.90
C LEU A 166 6.45 5.39 -2.61
N SER A 167 7.22 5.84 -3.61
CA SER A 167 8.20 5.04 -4.32
C SER A 167 9.49 4.93 -3.49
N PRO A 168 10.10 3.73 -3.37
CA PRO A 168 11.44 3.61 -2.81
C PRO A 168 12.56 4.00 -3.80
N ASN A 169 12.24 4.19 -5.08
CA ASN A 169 13.24 4.35 -6.15
C ASN A 169 13.76 5.79 -6.25
N VAL A 170 14.21 6.34 -5.11
CA VAL A 170 14.57 7.76 -4.93
C VAL A 170 15.78 7.90 -4.03
N THR A 171 16.51 9.01 -4.16
CA THR A 171 17.65 9.31 -3.29
C THR A 171 17.21 9.74 -1.88
N ASP A 172 16.16 10.56 -1.80
CA ASP A 172 15.63 11.10 -0.53
C ASP A 172 14.11 10.98 -0.50
N ILE A 173 13.62 9.93 0.17
CA ILE A 173 12.19 9.67 0.32
C ILE A 173 11.53 10.60 1.34
N ALA A 174 12.29 11.09 2.34
CA ALA A 174 11.78 11.97 3.38
C ALA A 174 11.37 13.33 2.81
N SER A 175 12.12 13.86 1.85
CA SER A 175 11.75 15.10 1.15
C SER A 175 10.47 14.96 0.33
N ILE A 176 10.22 13.79 -0.27
CA ILE A 176 8.98 13.53 -1.02
C ILE A 176 7.80 13.39 -0.05
N ALA A 177 8.00 12.69 1.07
CA ALA A 177 6.96 12.55 2.10
C ALA A 177 6.52 13.92 2.67
N ARG A 178 7.47 14.82 2.96
CA ARG A 178 7.17 16.21 3.37
C ARG A 178 6.39 16.97 2.30
N ALA A 179 6.77 16.84 1.02
CA ALA A 179 6.04 17.49 -0.06
C ALA A 179 4.60 16.98 -0.18
N CYS A 180 4.34 15.70 0.10
CA CYS A 180 2.97 15.17 0.18
C CYS A 180 2.21 15.72 1.40
N GLU A 181 2.85 15.79 2.56
CA GLU A 181 2.26 16.38 3.78
C GLU A 181 1.87 17.85 3.56
N ASP A 182 2.76 18.66 3.00
CA ASP A 182 2.55 20.08 2.74
C ASP A 182 1.34 20.36 1.80
N GLU A 183 1.02 19.42 0.92
CA GLU A 183 -0.11 19.51 -0.02
C GLU A 183 -1.40 18.82 0.48
N GLY A 184 -1.40 18.37 1.74
CA GLY A 184 -2.62 17.90 2.42
C GLY A 184 -2.85 16.39 2.42
N ALA A 185 -1.79 15.58 2.26
CA ALA A 185 -1.85 14.16 2.60
C ALA A 185 -2.16 13.96 4.08
N ASP A 186 -3.09 13.05 4.39
CA ASP A 186 -3.44 12.71 5.77
C ASP A 186 -2.49 11.67 6.37
N SER A 187 -1.84 10.91 5.50
CA SER A 187 -0.88 9.86 5.83
C SER A 187 -0.06 9.49 4.59
N VAL A 188 1.08 8.85 4.80
CA VAL A 188 1.86 8.23 3.73
C VAL A 188 1.98 6.73 3.96
N SER A 189 1.95 5.93 2.89
CA SER A 189 2.27 4.51 2.94
C SER A 189 3.55 4.22 2.16
N LEU A 190 4.44 3.41 2.72
CA LEU A 190 5.70 3.07 2.06
C LEU A 190 6.30 1.74 2.56
N ILE A 191 6.95 0.96 1.70
CA ILE A 191 7.34 1.29 0.32
C ILE A 191 6.48 0.59 -0.71
N ASN A 192 6.32 1.21 -1.88
CA ASN A 192 6.00 0.45 -3.09
C ASN A 192 7.21 -0.43 -3.50
N THR A 193 7.13 -1.14 -4.62
CA THR A 193 8.18 -2.06 -5.05
C THR A 193 9.47 -1.35 -5.49
N LEU A 194 10.62 -1.97 -5.20
CA LEU A 194 11.91 -1.61 -5.80
C LEU A 194 11.96 -2.05 -7.27
N MET A 195 12.88 -1.53 -8.08
CA MET A 195 13.07 -1.99 -9.45
C MET A 195 14.05 -3.16 -9.55
N GLY A 196 13.68 -4.19 -10.30
CA GLY A 196 14.55 -5.34 -10.57
C GLY A 196 14.36 -5.93 -11.97
N MET A 197 15.23 -6.88 -12.30
CA MET A 197 15.24 -7.59 -13.58
C MET A 197 15.68 -9.03 -13.37
N ALA A 198 15.10 -9.95 -14.15
CA ALA A 198 15.53 -11.34 -14.22
C ALA A 198 15.74 -11.73 -15.69
N ILE A 199 16.80 -12.50 -15.94
CA ILE A 199 17.22 -12.92 -17.29
C ILE A 199 17.04 -14.42 -17.41
N ASP A 200 16.44 -14.85 -18.51
CA ASP A 200 16.48 -16.23 -18.97
C ASP A 200 17.84 -16.44 -19.66
N ILE A 201 18.71 -17.25 -19.06
CA ILE A 201 20.08 -17.45 -19.54
C ILE A 201 20.14 -18.35 -20.78
N GLU A 202 19.14 -19.21 -20.99
CA GLU A 202 19.05 -20.09 -22.15
C GLU A 202 18.54 -19.31 -23.36
N CYS A 203 17.47 -18.53 -23.17
CA CYS A 203 16.88 -17.71 -24.23
C CYS A 203 17.56 -16.34 -24.40
N ARG A 204 18.47 -15.95 -23.50
CA ARG A 204 19.17 -14.64 -23.46
C ARG A 204 18.23 -13.43 -23.54
N ARG A 205 17.09 -13.52 -22.85
CA ARG A 205 16.07 -12.46 -22.86
C ARG A 205 15.53 -12.20 -21.46
N PRO A 206 14.90 -11.04 -21.20
CA PRO A 206 14.23 -10.81 -19.93
C PRO A 206 13.14 -11.85 -19.67
N LYS A 207 12.97 -12.26 -18.41
CA LYS A 207 11.88 -13.16 -17.99
C LYS A 207 10.51 -12.45 -17.94
N LEU A 208 10.51 -11.12 -17.84
CA LEU A 208 9.31 -10.29 -17.84
C LEU A 208 9.08 -9.63 -19.21
N SER A 209 7.81 -9.47 -19.59
CA SER A 209 7.40 -8.90 -20.89
C SER A 209 7.93 -7.50 -21.17
N ILE A 210 8.09 -6.67 -20.14
CA ILE A 210 8.57 -5.29 -20.25
C ILE A 210 9.98 -5.09 -19.67
N ARG A 211 10.82 -6.14 -19.73
CA ARG A 211 12.22 -6.17 -19.26
C ARG A 211 12.41 -6.12 -17.74
N THR A 212 11.82 -5.13 -17.08
CA THR A 212 11.95 -4.88 -15.64
C THR A 212 10.63 -5.10 -14.91
N GLY A 213 10.68 -5.22 -13.59
CA GLY A 213 9.48 -5.31 -12.75
C GLY A 213 9.73 -4.82 -11.33
N GLY A 214 8.64 -4.70 -10.59
CA GLY A 214 8.66 -4.35 -9.17
C GLY A 214 9.06 -5.53 -8.31
N LEU A 215 10.18 -5.43 -7.61
CA LEU A 215 10.67 -6.33 -6.58
C LEU A 215 9.91 -6.13 -5.27
N SER A 216 9.43 -7.24 -4.72
CA SER A 216 8.68 -7.33 -3.47
C SER A 216 9.02 -8.61 -2.72
N GLY A 217 8.49 -8.78 -1.51
CA GLY A 217 8.78 -9.91 -0.62
C GLY A 217 9.88 -9.60 0.41
N PRO A 218 10.25 -10.57 1.26
CA PRO A 218 11.21 -10.38 2.36
C PRO A 218 12.53 -9.70 1.93
N ALA A 219 12.97 -9.90 0.69
CA ALA A 219 14.16 -9.29 0.12
C ALA A 219 14.21 -7.75 0.23
N VAL A 220 13.05 -7.06 0.25
CA VAL A 220 13.01 -5.59 0.33
C VAL A 220 12.88 -5.06 1.76
N LYS A 221 12.68 -5.92 2.76
CA LYS A 221 12.36 -5.52 4.14
C LYS A 221 13.38 -4.56 4.74
N PRO A 222 14.71 -4.81 4.68
CA PRO A 222 15.67 -3.90 5.30
C PRO A 222 15.66 -2.49 4.71
N VAL A 223 15.36 -2.36 3.41
CA VAL A 223 15.21 -1.06 2.75
C VAL A 223 13.96 -0.35 3.22
N ALA A 224 12.86 -1.10 3.35
CA ALA A 224 11.55 -0.60 3.78
C ALA A 224 11.59 -0.08 5.24
N VAL A 225 12.15 -0.85 6.17
CA VAL A 225 12.26 -0.46 7.59
C VAL A 225 13.05 0.83 7.75
N ARG A 226 14.21 0.94 7.08
CA ARG A 226 14.99 2.19 7.06
C ARG A 226 14.19 3.37 6.53
N MET A 227 13.51 3.19 5.38
CA MET A 227 12.71 4.27 4.77
C MET A 227 11.55 4.72 5.65
N VAL A 228 10.87 3.77 6.30
CA VAL A 228 9.81 4.07 7.26
C VAL A 228 10.36 4.89 8.43
N ASN A 229 11.52 4.52 8.97
CA ASN A 229 12.14 5.29 10.05
C ASN A 229 12.53 6.71 9.63
N ASP A 230 13.14 6.86 8.45
CA ASP A 230 13.53 8.17 7.92
C ASP A 230 12.30 9.07 7.68
N VAL A 231 11.22 8.50 7.16
CA VAL A 231 9.97 9.24 6.90
C VAL A 231 9.25 9.57 8.21
N ALA A 232 9.14 8.63 9.15
CA ALA A 232 8.48 8.87 10.44
C ALA A 232 9.13 10.01 11.25
N LYS A 233 10.44 10.25 11.08
CA LYS A 233 11.16 11.38 11.67
C LYS A 233 10.98 12.69 10.90
N ALA A 234 10.59 12.61 9.63
CA ALA A 234 10.55 13.73 8.71
C ALA A 234 9.18 14.40 8.59
N VAL A 235 8.10 13.67 8.84
CA VAL A 235 6.72 14.15 8.75
C VAL A 235 6.02 14.08 10.11
N LYS A 236 4.88 14.77 10.24
CA LYS A 236 4.03 14.74 11.44
C LYS A 236 2.79 13.87 11.25
N ILE A 237 2.38 13.63 10.01
CA ILE A 237 1.29 12.72 9.66
C ILE A 237 1.66 11.24 9.91
N PRO A 238 0.67 10.36 10.19
CA PRO A 238 0.90 8.93 10.36
C PRO A 238 1.57 8.26 9.17
N VAL A 239 2.44 7.28 9.46
CA VAL A 239 3.16 6.48 8.45
C VAL A 239 2.63 5.06 8.44
N ILE A 240 2.29 4.53 7.27
CA ILE A 240 1.91 3.13 7.09
C ILE A 240 3.07 2.36 6.46
N GLY A 241 3.60 1.39 7.18
CA GLY A 241 4.77 0.61 6.76
C GLY A 241 4.40 -0.61 5.93
N LEU A 242 5.10 -0.87 4.84
CA LEU A 242 4.96 -2.10 4.06
C LEU A 242 6.24 -2.44 3.30
N GLY A 243 6.37 -3.72 2.95
CA GLY A 243 7.51 -4.25 2.19
C GLY A 243 8.18 -5.42 2.91
N GLY A 244 7.88 -6.64 2.47
CA GLY A 244 8.52 -7.86 2.97
C GLY A 244 8.02 -8.39 4.33
N ILE A 245 7.02 -7.76 4.94
CA ILE A 245 6.38 -8.24 6.16
C ILE A 245 5.71 -9.60 5.90
N SER A 246 6.13 -10.63 6.63
CA SER A 246 5.57 -11.98 6.55
C SER A 246 5.27 -12.59 7.93
N THR A 247 5.73 -11.96 9.01
CA THR A 247 5.59 -12.43 10.38
C THR A 247 5.21 -11.28 11.34
N ALA A 248 4.77 -11.61 12.56
CA ALA A 248 4.51 -10.62 13.59
C ALA A 248 5.77 -9.86 14.01
N GLU A 249 6.92 -10.53 14.05
CA GLU A 249 8.21 -9.90 14.33
C GLU A 249 8.53 -8.82 13.28
N ASP A 250 8.33 -9.11 11.99
CA ASP A 250 8.49 -8.10 10.95
C ASP A 250 7.54 -6.91 11.16
N ALA A 251 6.27 -7.16 11.46
CA ALA A 251 5.31 -6.07 11.68
C ALA A 251 5.70 -5.20 12.88
N ILE A 252 6.13 -5.81 13.99
CA ILE A 252 6.60 -5.11 15.19
C ILE A 252 7.84 -4.27 14.87
N GLU A 253 8.77 -4.76 14.06
CA GLU A 253 9.93 -4.00 13.59
C GLU A 253 9.51 -2.70 12.88
N PHE A 254 8.49 -2.75 12.02
CA PHE A 254 7.95 -1.55 11.36
C PHE A 254 7.26 -0.59 12.33
N LEU A 255 6.50 -1.11 13.30
CA LEU A 255 5.85 -0.29 14.33
C LEU A 255 6.91 0.45 15.16
N MET A 256 7.93 -0.26 15.64
CA MET A 256 9.07 0.32 16.36
C MET A 256 9.82 1.35 15.52
N ALA A 257 10.00 1.11 14.22
CA ALA A 257 10.60 2.05 13.29
C ALA A 257 9.79 3.35 13.11
N GLY A 258 8.51 3.38 13.51
CA GLY A 258 7.67 4.57 13.49
C GLY A 258 6.42 4.45 12.64
N ALA A 259 6.12 3.27 12.08
CA ALA A 259 4.84 3.04 11.42
C ALA A 259 3.70 3.02 12.45
N THR A 260 2.58 3.65 12.12
CA THR A 260 1.33 3.61 12.87
C THR A 260 0.51 2.35 12.54
N ALA A 261 0.61 1.89 11.29
CA ALA A 261 -0.04 0.68 10.79
C ALA A 261 0.88 0.01 9.76
N VAL A 262 0.58 -1.24 9.39
CA VAL A 262 1.35 -2.02 8.43
C VAL A 262 0.49 -2.61 7.32
N GLN A 263 1.04 -2.76 6.11
CA GLN A 263 0.40 -3.53 5.03
C GLN A 263 1.20 -4.77 4.67
N ILE A 264 0.49 -5.88 4.45
CA ILE A 264 1.07 -7.16 4.03
C ILE A 264 0.68 -7.43 2.58
N GLY A 265 1.69 -7.68 1.74
CA GLY A 265 1.54 -7.86 0.31
C GLY A 265 1.85 -9.29 -0.15
N THR A 266 3.05 -9.49 -0.68
CA THR A 266 3.55 -10.74 -1.28
C THR A 266 3.30 -11.98 -0.43
N ALA A 267 3.35 -11.87 0.90
CA ALA A 267 3.14 -13.00 1.79
C ALA A 267 1.73 -13.61 1.67
N ASN A 268 0.71 -12.85 1.26
CA ASN A 268 -0.65 -13.36 1.03
C ASN A 268 -0.70 -14.42 -0.08
N PHE A 269 0.23 -14.39 -1.03
CA PHE A 269 0.31 -15.39 -2.10
C PHE A 269 0.86 -16.73 -1.60
N LEU A 270 1.59 -16.73 -0.49
CA LEU A 270 2.18 -17.93 0.11
C LEU A 270 1.26 -18.50 1.20
N ASP A 271 0.67 -17.62 2.00
CA ASP A 271 -0.22 -17.97 3.10
C ASP A 271 -1.40 -16.98 3.13
N PRO A 272 -2.60 -17.37 2.66
CA PRO A 272 -3.78 -16.51 2.66
C PRO A 272 -4.20 -16.00 4.05
N GLN A 273 -3.75 -16.65 5.12
CA GLN A 273 -4.08 -16.28 6.51
C GLN A 273 -3.01 -15.42 7.18
N VAL A 274 -1.93 -15.05 6.47
CA VAL A 274 -0.79 -14.34 7.07
C VAL A 274 -1.21 -13.05 7.77
N THR A 275 -2.17 -12.30 7.23
CA THR A 275 -2.67 -11.05 7.84
C THR A 275 -3.25 -11.26 9.24
N ILE A 276 -4.03 -12.32 9.42
CA ILE A 276 -4.63 -12.68 10.70
C ILE A 276 -3.56 -13.20 11.67
N LYS A 277 -2.67 -14.08 11.19
CA LYS A 277 -1.55 -14.60 11.98
C LYS A 277 -0.61 -13.50 12.49
N VAL A 278 -0.33 -12.49 11.65
CA VAL A 278 0.49 -11.34 12.04
C VAL A 278 -0.22 -10.52 13.11
N ARG A 279 -1.52 -10.22 12.95
CA ARG A 279 -2.30 -9.51 13.97
C ARG A 279 -2.26 -10.24 15.32
N ASP A 280 -2.52 -11.54 15.32
CA ASP A 280 -2.53 -12.33 16.56
C ASP A 280 -1.14 -12.38 17.20
N GLY A 281 -0.09 -12.57 16.39
CA GLY A 281 1.27 -12.55 16.88
C GLY A 281 1.70 -11.18 17.45
N ILE A 282 1.16 -10.07 16.94
CA ILE A 282 1.36 -8.73 17.56
C ILE A 282 0.71 -8.70 18.94
N ASN A 283 -0.55 -9.13 19.08
CA ASN A 283 -1.21 -9.20 20.39
C ASN A 283 -0.43 -10.06 21.38
N ASP A 284 -0.04 -11.27 20.96
CA ASP A 284 0.70 -12.21 21.80
C ASP A 284 2.07 -11.68 22.24
N TRP A 285 2.73 -10.91 21.37
CA TRP A 285 3.96 -10.25 21.74
C TRP A 285 3.70 -9.13 22.76
N LEU A 286 2.71 -8.27 22.55
CA LEU A 286 2.37 -7.18 23.46
C LEU A 286 1.99 -7.70 24.86
N ASP A 287 1.13 -8.73 24.92
CA ASP A 287 0.70 -9.36 26.18
C ASP A 287 1.91 -9.94 26.94
N ARG A 288 2.86 -10.60 26.25
CA ARG A 288 4.08 -11.15 26.88
C ARG A 288 5.04 -10.09 27.39
N HIS A 289 5.04 -8.89 26.80
CA HIS A 289 5.91 -7.79 27.19
C HIS A 289 5.22 -6.79 28.13
N GLY A 290 3.97 -7.06 28.53
CA GLY A 290 3.22 -6.23 29.45
C GLY A 290 2.76 -4.89 28.86
N CYS A 291 2.77 -4.75 27.53
CA CYS A 291 2.25 -3.57 26.85
C CYS A 291 0.72 -3.58 26.89
N LYS A 292 0.09 -2.46 27.24
CA LYS A 292 -1.37 -2.35 27.28
C LYS A 292 -1.96 -1.92 25.94
N SER A 293 -1.17 -1.25 25.11
CA SER A 293 -1.56 -0.85 23.76
C SER A 293 -0.40 -1.00 22.77
N VAL A 294 -0.74 -1.28 21.51
CA VAL A 294 0.22 -1.25 20.40
C VAL A 294 0.89 0.13 20.25
N THR A 295 0.25 1.20 20.70
CA THR A 295 0.84 2.55 20.61
C THR A 295 2.07 2.73 21.49
N GLU A 296 2.27 1.88 22.51
CA GLU A 296 3.44 1.93 23.40
C GLU A 296 4.75 1.55 22.70
N ILE A 297 4.66 0.83 21.58
CA ILE A 297 5.82 0.37 20.82
C ILE A 297 6.04 1.15 19.51
N ILE A 298 5.20 2.14 19.23
CA ILE A 298 5.35 2.95 18.00
C ILE A 298 6.47 3.96 18.21
N ASN A 299 7.42 4.01 17.27
CA ASN A 299 8.54 4.97 17.28
C ASN A 299 9.36 4.95 18.60
N CYS A 300 9.66 3.75 19.11
CA CYS A 300 10.28 3.56 20.43
C CYS A 300 11.78 3.19 20.37
N LEU A 301 12.45 3.42 19.24
CA LEU A 301 13.89 3.21 19.12
C LEU A 301 14.67 4.23 19.96
N ALA A 302 15.76 3.79 20.60
CA ALA A 302 16.63 4.59 21.46
C ALA A 302 17.52 5.57 20.68
#